data_AF-A0A0F9XT59-F1
#
_entry.id   AF-A0A0F9XT59-F1
#
_cell.length_a   1.000
_cell.length_b   1.000
_cell.length_c   1.000
_cell.angle_alpha   90.00
_cell.angle_beta   90.00
_cell.angle_gamma   90.00
#
_symmetry.space_group_name_H-M   'P 1'
#
loop_
_entity.id
_entity.type
_entity.pdbx_description
1 polymer ?
#
loop_
_entity_poly.entity_id
_entity_poly.type
_entity_poly.pdbx_seq_one_letter_code
_entity_poly.pdbx_strand_id
1 'polypeptide(L)'
;MAADAVHGADFTPYALCSMQLALKLDPKSTSLDADSSPEAPEYNIAVESSPAPLDASRLEINAVPNPNPALDVDNPDILNIKAFTDRMITASWTGERGWSNPQVVPYGLISLMPSASALQYATQCFEGMKVFRGYDGRLRLFRPLYNCERMLKSATRISLPAFDPRELLKLIRKLCELEAPKWQPKDKPGSVLYLRPTMIGSDSSLGFKVPEEAQLYIFMVYWPAPNPVTVNAGTRLLASSMSAVRAWPRGTGSAKVGGNYGPALAEHGLAKKQGYDQVLWLFGPDRQITEAGAMNIFVIWKTLSGALQVVTPPLD
;
A
#
# COMPACT_ATOMS: atom_id res chain seq x y z
N MET A 1 58.29 -17.00 10.66
CA MET A 1 58.83 -17.70 9.48
C MET A 1 57.63 -18.03 8.60
N ALA A 2 57.30 -17.09 7.71
CA ALA A 2 57.43 -17.19 6.24
C ALA A 2 56.04 -17.55 5.67
N ALA A 3 55.22 -16.55 5.32
CA ALA A 3 55.24 -15.80 4.06
C ALA A 3 54.97 -16.70 2.85
N ASP A 4 53.81 -16.51 2.21
CA ASP A 4 53.81 -16.09 0.80
C ASP A 4 52.48 -15.43 0.43
N ALA A 5 52.63 -14.35 -0.32
CA ALA A 5 51.61 -13.45 -0.84
C ALA A 5 51.45 -13.66 -2.34
N VAL A 6 50.24 -13.46 -2.88
CA VAL A 6 50.05 -13.14 -4.31
C VAL A 6 48.90 -12.12 -4.46
N HIS A 7 49.25 -10.92 -4.94
CA HIS A 7 48.42 -9.87 -5.56
C HIS A 7 47.69 -10.39 -6.82
N GLY A 8 46.65 -9.82 -7.42
CA GLY A 8 45.89 -8.57 -7.26
C GLY A 8 44.99 -8.37 -8.52
N ALA A 9 44.13 -7.33 -8.46
CA ALA A 9 43.37 -6.67 -9.55
C ALA A 9 42.28 -7.51 -10.27
N ASP A 10 41.09 -7.02 -10.65
CA ASP A 10 40.78 -5.75 -11.32
C ASP A 10 39.37 -5.20 -10.98
N PHE A 11 39.31 -3.87 -10.83
CA PHE A 11 38.10 -3.04 -10.79
C PHE A 11 37.80 -2.53 -12.20
N THR A 12 36.56 -2.67 -12.67
CA THR A 12 36.07 -2.04 -13.90
C THR A 12 35.14 -0.86 -13.58
N PRO A 13 35.37 0.35 -14.14
CA PRO A 13 34.39 1.43 -14.08
C PRO A 13 33.49 1.43 -15.32
N TYR A 14 32.18 1.57 -15.08
CA TYR A 14 31.16 1.74 -16.11
C TYR A 14 31.36 3.06 -16.88
N ALA A 15 31.51 2.95 -18.20
CA ALA A 15 31.53 4.09 -19.12
C ALA A 15 30.09 4.54 -19.44
N LEU A 16 29.84 5.83 -19.25
CA LEU A 16 28.66 6.57 -19.73
C LEU A 16 28.77 6.77 -21.25
N CYS A 17 27.79 6.29 -22.01
CA CYS A 17 27.63 6.63 -23.42
C CYS A 17 26.36 7.46 -23.60
N SER A 18 26.54 8.75 -23.85
CA SER A 18 25.50 9.71 -24.21
C SER A 18 25.34 9.71 -25.73
N MET A 19 24.18 9.28 -26.24
CA MET A 19 23.82 9.49 -27.65
C MET A 19 22.98 10.77 -27.78
N GLN A 20 23.61 11.82 -28.31
CA GLN A 20 22.92 12.98 -28.89
C GLN A 20 22.59 12.66 -30.35
N LEU A 21 21.30 12.61 -30.69
CA LEU A 21 20.84 12.61 -32.08
C LEU A 21 20.54 14.07 -32.48
N ALA A 22 21.34 14.61 -33.40
CA ALA A 22 21.11 15.91 -34.03
C ALA A 22 20.31 15.72 -35.32
N LEU A 23 19.07 16.22 -35.36
CA LEU A 23 18.28 16.37 -36.58
C LEU A 23 18.76 17.62 -37.34
N LYS A 24 19.36 17.43 -38.52
CA LYS A 24 19.58 18.49 -39.50
C LYS A 24 18.30 18.68 -40.32
N LEU A 25 17.71 19.87 -40.26
CA LEU A 25 16.70 20.33 -41.20
C LEU A 25 17.38 21.20 -42.26
N ASP A 26 17.16 20.88 -43.53
CA ASP A 26 17.60 21.67 -44.69
C ASP A 26 16.41 22.46 -45.25
N PRO A 27 16.46 23.80 -45.34
CA PRO A 27 15.36 24.60 -45.87
C PRO A 27 15.68 25.07 -47.29
N LYS A 28 14.92 24.61 -48.30
CA LYS A 28 14.56 25.36 -49.53
C LYS A 28 13.84 24.47 -50.55
N SER A 29 12.61 24.83 -50.89
CA SER A 29 12.19 25.09 -52.28
C SER A 29 10.76 25.61 -52.36
N THR A 30 10.66 26.90 -52.66
CA THR A 30 9.73 27.60 -53.58
C THR A 30 8.39 26.99 -53.98
N SER A 31 7.37 27.83 -53.79
CA SER A 31 6.05 27.96 -54.43
C SER A 31 5.86 27.39 -55.84
N LEU A 32 4.67 26.83 -56.10
CA LEU A 32 3.90 26.96 -57.35
C LEU A 32 2.41 26.59 -57.10
N ASP A 33 1.55 27.56 -57.42
CA ASP A 33 0.21 27.51 -58.01
C ASP A 33 -0.97 26.73 -57.40
N ALA A 34 -2.12 27.40 -57.55
CA ALA A 34 -3.43 27.09 -57.02
C ALA A 34 -4.26 26.16 -57.93
N ASP A 35 -5.25 25.56 -57.27
CA ASP A 35 -6.53 25.06 -57.80
C ASP A 35 -6.57 23.64 -58.40
N SER A 36 -6.86 22.67 -57.53
CA SER A 36 -7.95 21.66 -57.64
C SER A 36 -7.61 20.44 -56.77
N SER A 37 -8.12 20.40 -55.54
CA SER A 37 -7.98 19.25 -54.64
C SER A 37 -9.35 18.58 -54.47
N PRO A 38 -9.51 17.26 -54.68
CA PRO A 38 -10.72 16.56 -54.26
C PRO A 38 -10.83 16.61 -52.74
N GLU A 39 -12.04 16.83 -52.20
CA GLU A 39 -12.30 16.85 -50.76
C GLU A 39 -11.71 15.59 -50.11
N ALA A 40 -10.79 15.80 -49.16
CA ALA A 40 -10.22 14.73 -48.38
C ALA A 40 -11.35 14.07 -47.55
N PRO A 41 -11.41 12.73 -47.46
CA PRO A 41 -12.38 12.08 -46.59
C PRO A 41 -12.15 12.56 -45.16
N GLU A 42 -13.21 13.04 -44.50
CA GLU A 42 -13.21 13.30 -43.07
C GLU A 42 -12.88 11.99 -42.33
N TYR A 43 -11.61 11.82 -42.00
CA TYR A 43 -11.20 10.84 -41.01
C TYR A 43 -11.70 11.35 -39.67
N ASN A 44 -12.87 10.87 -39.25
CA ASN A 44 -13.25 10.84 -37.84
C ASN A 44 -12.20 10.00 -37.11
N ILE A 45 -11.12 10.64 -36.67
CA ILE A 45 -10.25 10.09 -35.65
C ILE A 45 -11.15 9.99 -34.42
N ALA A 46 -11.63 8.78 -34.13
CA ALA A 46 -12.22 8.50 -32.83
C ALA A 46 -11.17 8.94 -31.80
N VAL A 47 -11.49 10.00 -31.06
CA VAL A 47 -10.68 10.41 -29.92
C VAL A 47 -10.77 9.23 -28.96
N GLU A 48 -9.73 8.40 -28.94
CA GLU A 48 -9.60 7.37 -27.92
C GLU A 48 -9.68 8.08 -26.57
N SER A 49 -10.83 7.95 -25.91
CA SER A 49 -11.08 8.58 -24.62
C SER A 49 -10.07 7.98 -23.64
N SER A 50 -9.21 8.82 -23.07
CA SER A 50 -8.28 8.40 -22.03
C SER A 50 -9.04 7.62 -20.93
N PRO A 51 -8.47 6.53 -20.38
CA PRO A 51 -9.10 5.77 -19.31
C PRO A 51 -9.59 6.68 -18.17
N ALA A 52 -10.82 6.46 -17.69
CA ALA A 52 -11.43 7.31 -16.68
C ALA A 52 -10.61 7.34 -15.38
N PRO A 53 -10.39 8.53 -14.77
CA PRO A 53 -9.72 8.63 -13.48
C PRO A 53 -10.63 8.16 -12.34
N LEU A 54 -10.03 7.78 -11.21
CA LEU A 54 -10.79 7.57 -9.97
C LEU A 54 -11.38 8.91 -9.53
N ASP A 55 -12.70 9.00 -9.42
CA ASP A 55 -13.40 10.25 -9.11
C ASP A 55 -14.37 10.06 -7.95
N ALA A 56 -14.03 10.62 -6.78
CA ALA A 56 -14.83 10.50 -5.58
C ALA A 56 -16.11 11.36 -5.61
N SER A 57 -16.22 12.33 -6.53
CA SER A 57 -17.45 13.12 -6.70
C SER A 57 -18.59 12.31 -7.31
N ARG A 58 -18.24 11.20 -7.99
CA ARG A 58 -19.17 10.25 -8.60
C ARG A 58 -19.51 9.07 -7.68
N LEU A 59 -19.19 9.16 -6.39
CA LEU A 59 -19.48 8.10 -5.42
C LEU A 59 -20.99 7.87 -5.31
N GLU A 60 -21.41 6.64 -5.61
CA GLU A 60 -22.78 6.18 -5.43
C GLU A 60 -22.95 5.60 -4.02
N ILE A 61 -24.05 5.94 -3.34
CA ILE A 61 -24.30 5.46 -1.98
C ILE A 61 -25.48 4.49 -2.00
N ASN A 62 -25.19 3.19 -1.85
CA ASN A 62 -26.23 2.18 -1.75
C ASN A 62 -26.69 1.99 -0.30
N ALA A 63 -27.95 1.61 -0.12
CA ALA A 63 -28.52 1.32 1.19
C ALA A 63 -27.88 0.06 1.80
N VAL A 64 -27.78 0.04 3.13
CA VAL A 64 -27.40 -1.16 3.87
C VAL A 64 -28.65 -1.81 4.44
N PRO A 65 -29.09 -2.97 3.93
CA PRO A 65 -30.16 -3.72 4.57
C PRO A 65 -29.64 -4.30 5.89
N ASN A 66 -30.43 -4.19 6.95
CA ASN A 66 -30.18 -4.83 8.26
C ASN A 66 -28.81 -4.46 8.89
N PRO A 67 -28.59 -3.20 9.29
CA PRO A 67 -27.34 -2.78 9.91
C PRO A 67 -27.10 -3.48 11.26
N ASN A 68 -25.86 -3.92 11.52
CA ASN A 68 -25.51 -4.64 12.74
C ASN A 68 -25.57 -3.73 13.98
N PRO A 69 -25.92 -4.23 15.18
CA PRO A 69 -25.80 -3.44 16.39
C PRO A 69 -24.31 -3.12 16.67
N ALA A 70 -24.05 -1.96 17.27
CA ALA A 70 -22.71 -1.66 17.77
C ALA A 70 -22.35 -2.64 18.90
N LEU A 71 -21.09 -3.08 18.93
CA LEU A 71 -20.61 -4.04 19.94
C LEU A 71 -20.01 -3.33 21.15
N ASP A 72 -20.06 -4.01 22.30
CA ASP A 72 -19.36 -3.58 23.51
C ASP A 72 -17.85 -3.82 23.43
N VAL A 73 -17.08 -3.04 24.18
CA VAL A 73 -15.61 -3.01 24.10
C VAL A 73 -14.95 -4.34 24.45
N ASP A 74 -15.59 -5.13 25.31
CA ASP A 74 -15.10 -6.44 25.75
C ASP A 74 -15.56 -7.58 24.82
N ASN A 75 -16.21 -7.25 23.71
CA ASN A 75 -16.66 -8.25 22.76
C ASN A 75 -15.45 -9.02 22.18
N PRO A 76 -15.46 -10.36 22.20
CA PRO A 76 -14.35 -11.17 21.73
C PRO A 76 -14.01 -10.95 20.25
N ASP A 77 -14.97 -10.55 19.42
CA ASP A 77 -14.72 -10.22 18.02
C ASP A 77 -13.95 -8.90 17.87
N ILE A 78 -14.08 -7.95 18.80
CA ILE A 78 -13.23 -6.76 18.82
C ILE A 78 -11.79 -7.16 19.19
N LEU A 79 -11.63 -7.97 20.24
CA LEU A 79 -10.31 -8.43 20.70
C LEU A 79 -9.57 -9.24 19.64
N ASN A 80 -10.31 -10.01 18.83
CA ASN A 80 -9.76 -10.80 17.73
C ASN A 80 -9.72 -10.07 16.38
N ILE A 81 -10.11 -8.78 16.33
CA ILE A 81 -10.11 -7.96 15.10
C ILE A 81 -11.01 -8.58 14.00
N LYS A 82 -12.18 -9.09 14.40
CA LYS A 82 -13.21 -9.70 13.55
C LYS A 82 -14.52 -8.90 13.50
N ALA A 83 -14.62 -7.81 14.26
CA ALA A 83 -15.80 -6.96 14.28
C ALA A 83 -15.67 -5.79 13.27
N PHE A 84 -16.30 -5.95 12.11
CA PHE A 84 -16.27 -4.98 11.00
C PHE A 84 -17.47 -4.03 11.04
N THR A 85 -17.35 -2.90 10.36
CA THR A 85 -18.45 -1.96 10.20
C THR A 85 -19.42 -2.39 9.09
N ASP A 86 -20.56 -1.71 8.95
CA ASP A 86 -21.66 -2.10 8.06
C ASP A 86 -21.35 -1.90 6.58
N ARG A 87 -20.52 -0.91 6.25
CA ARG A 87 -20.25 -0.47 4.87
C ARG A 87 -18.79 -0.67 4.48
N MET A 88 -18.60 -0.85 3.18
CA MET A 88 -17.31 -0.66 2.52
C MET A 88 -17.49 0.19 1.27
N ILE A 89 -16.39 0.76 0.78
CA ILE A 89 -16.33 1.37 -0.55
C ILE A 89 -15.66 0.40 -1.50
N THR A 90 -16.17 0.27 -2.73
CA THR A 90 -15.55 -0.48 -3.83
C THR A 90 -15.42 0.39 -5.07
N ALA A 91 -14.42 0.12 -5.91
CA ALA A 91 -14.29 0.68 -7.25
C ALA A 91 -13.52 -0.31 -8.13
N SER A 92 -14.05 -0.60 -9.32
CA SER A 92 -13.40 -1.46 -10.30
C SER A 92 -12.57 -0.63 -11.27
N TRP A 93 -11.58 -1.26 -11.89
CA TRP A 93 -10.79 -0.66 -12.95
C TRP A 93 -10.57 -1.66 -14.09
N THR A 94 -10.61 -1.19 -15.33
CA THR A 94 -10.12 -1.94 -16.50
C THR A 94 -9.16 -1.11 -17.33
N GLY A 95 -8.24 -1.76 -18.04
CA GLY A 95 -7.28 -1.09 -18.94
C GLY A 95 -7.95 -0.26 -20.04
N GLU A 96 -9.09 -0.73 -20.54
CA GLU A 96 -9.86 -0.06 -21.59
C GLU A 96 -10.62 1.17 -21.08
N ARG A 97 -11.32 1.05 -19.94
CA ARG A 97 -12.29 2.07 -19.50
C ARG A 97 -11.78 2.94 -18.36
N GLY A 98 -10.76 2.51 -17.65
CA GLY A 98 -10.29 3.15 -16.42
C GLY A 98 -11.16 2.79 -15.22
N TRP A 99 -11.22 3.71 -14.25
CA TRP A 99 -11.95 3.51 -13.00
C TRP A 99 -13.47 3.64 -13.19
N SER A 100 -14.22 2.72 -12.58
CA SER A 100 -15.67 2.85 -12.44
C SER A 100 -16.04 3.93 -11.42
N ASN A 101 -17.32 4.29 -11.37
CA ASN A 101 -17.86 5.03 -10.24
C ASN A 101 -17.58 4.24 -8.95
N PRO A 102 -17.01 4.87 -7.92
CA PRO A 102 -16.92 4.25 -6.60
C PRO A 102 -18.32 4.03 -6.04
N GLN A 103 -18.50 2.97 -5.25
CA GLN A 103 -19.78 2.63 -4.65
C GLN A 103 -19.61 2.36 -3.15
N VAL A 104 -20.48 2.94 -2.33
CA VAL A 104 -20.69 2.48 -0.95
C VAL A 104 -21.64 1.29 -1.00
N VAL A 105 -21.20 0.15 -0.49
CA VAL A 105 -21.97 -1.10 -0.46
C VAL A 105 -21.93 -1.71 0.94
N PRO A 106 -22.84 -2.64 1.28
CA PRO A 106 -22.70 -3.43 2.50
C PRO A 106 -21.34 -4.14 2.56
N TYR A 107 -20.70 -4.16 3.73
CA TYR A 107 -19.48 -4.93 3.94
C TYR A 107 -19.76 -6.42 3.66
N GLY A 108 -18.92 -7.04 2.85
CA GLY A 108 -19.17 -8.41 2.41
C GLY A 108 -18.04 -8.99 1.56
N LEU A 109 -18.34 -10.13 0.94
CA LEU A 109 -17.39 -10.89 0.14
C LEU A 109 -17.00 -10.14 -1.13
N ILE A 110 -15.73 -10.28 -1.54
CA ILE A 110 -15.25 -9.89 -2.86
C ILE A 110 -15.24 -11.14 -3.74
N SER A 111 -16.00 -11.12 -4.84
CA SER A 111 -16.03 -12.22 -5.81
C SER A 111 -14.87 -12.10 -6.79
N LEU A 112 -14.07 -13.14 -6.93
CA LEU A 112 -12.92 -13.19 -7.83
C LEU A 112 -12.93 -14.50 -8.61
N MET A 113 -12.45 -14.43 -9.85
CA MET A 113 -12.12 -15.64 -10.60
C MET A 113 -10.95 -16.36 -9.90
N PRO A 114 -10.92 -17.69 -9.85
CA PRO A 114 -9.79 -18.43 -9.28
C PRO A 114 -8.46 -18.11 -9.96
N SER A 115 -8.49 -17.74 -11.25
CA SER A 115 -7.33 -17.32 -12.03
C SER A 115 -6.85 -15.89 -11.73
N ALA A 116 -7.53 -15.14 -10.86
CA ALA A 116 -7.19 -13.76 -10.56
C ALA A 116 -5.71 -13.61 -10.16
N SER A 117 -5.01 -12.67 -10.80
CA SER A 117 -3.58 -12.44 -10.56
C SER A 117 -3.24 -12.17 -9.08
N ALA A 118 -4.14 -11.58 -8.30
CA ALA A 118 -3.92 -11.38 -6.87
C ALA A 118 -3.80 -12.69 -6.08
N LEU A 119 -4.49 -13.74 -6.52
CA LEU A 119 -4.46 -15.08 -5.92
C LEU A 119 -3.23 -15.88 -6.36
N GLN A 120 -2.79 -15.70 -7.61
CA GLN A 120 -1.72 -16.50 -8.22
C GLN A 120 -0.33 -15.87 -8.07
N TYR A 121 -0.24 -14.54 -8.18
CA TYR A 121 1.02 -13.78 -8.30
C TYR A 121 1.15 -12.66 -7.27
N ALA A 122 0.25 -12.61 -6.28
CA ALA A 122 0.25 -11.62 -5.21
C ALA A 122 0.28 -10.15 -5.72
N THR A 123 -0.40 -9.87 -6.83
CA THR A 123 -0.64 -8.51 -7.36
C THR A 123 -1.66 -7.77 -6.47
N GLN A 124 -1.26 -7.52 -5.22
CA GLN A 124 -2.09 -6.88 -4.21
C GLN A 124 -1.26 -5.99 -3.30
N CYS A 125 -1.82 -4.82 -2.97
CA CYS A 125 -1.26 -3.88 -2.01
C CYS A 125 -2.35 -3.35 -1.08
N PHE A 126 -1.95 -2.85 0.08
CA PHE A 126 -2.90 -2.36 1.08
C PHE A 126 -2.34 -1.21 1.89
N GLU A 127 -3.22 -0.52 2.59
CA GLU A 127 -2.89 0.50 3.57
C GLU A 127 -3.46 0.22 4.94
N GLY A 128 -2.96 0.97 5.91
CA GLY A 128 -3.35 0.85 7.30
C GLY A 128 -3.34 2.20 7.99
N MET A 129 -4.51 2.66 8.42
CA MET A 129 -4.64 3.89 9.17
C MET A 129 -5.78 3.80 10.19
N LYS A 130 -5.90 4.82 11.03
CA LYS A 130 -6.84 4.85 12.14
C LYS A 130 -7.64 6.14 12.14
N VAL A 131 -8.92 6.03 12.47
CA VAL A 131 -9.77 7.15 12.86
C VAL A 131 -10.00 7.09 14.36
N PHE A 132 -9.87 8.24 15.02
CA PHE A 132 -9.91 8.37 16.47
C PHE A 132 -11.08 9.25 16.90
N ARG A 133 -11.79 8.83 17.95
CA ARG A 133 -12.73 9.70 18.68
C ARG A 133 -11.96 10.49 19.73
N GLY A 134 -11.85 11.81 19.55
CA GLY A 134 -11.28 12.70 20.55
C GLY A 134 -12.20 12.88 21.77
N TYR A 135 -11.62 13.29 22.89
CA TYR A 135 -12.35 13.66 24.11
C TYR A 135 -13.28 14.87 23.92
N ASP A 136 -13.05 15.67 22.88
CA ASP A 136 -13.94 16.75 22.43
C ASP A 136 -15.10 16.27 21.55
N GLY A 137 -15.26 14.95 21.43
CA GLY A 137 -16.29 14.33 20.60
C GLY A 137 -16.05 14.44 19.10
N ARG A 138 -14.90 14.93 18.62
CA ARG A 138 -14.59 15.03 17.18
C ARG A 138 -13.84 13.79 16.66
N LEU A 139 -14.10 13.43 15.41
CA LEU A 139 -13.37 12.38 14.69
C LEU A 139 -12.12 12.95 14.03
N ARG A 140 -11.01 12.19 14.05
CA ARG A 140 -9.74 12.60 13.43
C ARG A 140 -9.06 11.43 12.74
N LEU A 141 -8.54 11.69 11.55
CA LEU A 141 -7.56 10.83 10.87
C LEU A 141 -6.16 11.39 11.11
N PHE A 142 -5.18 10.52 11.31
CA PHE A 142 -3.79 10.93 11.48
C PHE A 142 -3.03 10.84 10.16
N ARG A 143 -2.63 11.99 9.60
CA ARG A 143 -1.79 12.11 8.40
C ARG A 143 -2.24 11.24 7.19
N PRO A 144 -3.55 11.14 6.86
CA PRO A 144 -4.06 10.14 5.92
C PRO A 144 -3.58 10.32 4.48
N LEU A 145 -3.18 11.53 4.08
CA LEU A 145 -2.65 11.78 2.73
C LEU A 145 -1.35 10.99 2.47
N TYR A 146 -0.47 10.88 3.48
CA TYR A 146 0.77 10.11 3.37
C TYR A 146 0.51 8.61 3.16
N ASN A 147 -0.56 8.08 3.74
CA ASN A 147 -1.01 6.71 3.46
C ASN A 147 -1.48 6.58 2.01
N CYS A 148 -2.26 7.54 1.50
CA CYS A 148 -2.75 7.52 0.12
C CYS A 148 -1.60 7.59 -0.90
N GLU A 149 -0.60 8.45 -0.65
CA GLU A 149 0.61 8.56 -1.46
C GLU A 149 1.44 7.27 -1.43
N ARG A 150 1.57 6.63 -0.27
CA ARG A 150 2.27 5.34 -0.16
C ARG A 150 1.49 4.21 -0.84
N MET A 151 0.17 4.24 -0.83
CA MET A 151 -0.66 3.29 -1.58
C MET A 151 -0.44 3.42 -3.07
N LEU A 152 -0.39 4.65 -3.62
CA LEU A 152 -0.07 4.89 -5.02
C LEU A 152 1.31 4.32 -5.39
N LYS A 153 2.33 4.59 -4.58
CA LYS A 153 3.67 4.01 -4.76
C LYS A 153 3.66 2.48 -4.72
N SER A 154 2.85 1.90 -3.84
CA SER A 154 2.74 0.44 -3.72
C SER A 154 2.02 -0.18 -4.92
N ALA A 155 0.91 0.41 -5.37
CA ALA A 155 0.15 -0.04 -6.52
C ALA A 155 1.00 -0.01 -7.81
N THR A 156 1.63 1.13 -8.09
CA THR A 156 2.50 1.30 -9.27
C THR A 156 3.72 0.38 -9.24
N ARG A 157 4.26 0.05 -8.06
CA ARG A 157 5.39 -0.89 -7.91
C ARG A 157 5.07 -2.32 -8.36
N ILE A 158 3.79 -2.71 -8.34
CA ILE A 158 3.32 -4.04 -8.76
C ILE A 158 2.37 -3.93 -9.97
N SER A 159 2.51 -2.87 -10.76
CA SER A 159 1.78 -2.65 -12.02
C SER A 159 0.25 -2.62 -11.89
N LEU A 160 -0.27 -2.31 -10.71
CA LEU A 160 -1.68 -1.98 -10.52
C LEU A 160 -1.98 -0.54 -10.97
N PRO A 161 -3.24 -0.21 -11.32
CA PRO A 161 -3.58 1.09 -11.83
C PRO A 161 -3.28 2.24 -10.87
N ALA A 162 -2.79 3.34 -11.42
CA ALA A 162 -2.60 4.58 -10.69
C ALA A 162 -3.94 5.29 -10.41
N PHE A 163 -3.92 6.20 -9.44
CA PHE A 163 -5.03 7.05 -9.05
C PHE A 163 -4.49 8.33 -8.38
N ASP A 164 -5.30 9.39 -8.29
CA ASP A 164 -4.95 10.57 -7.50
C ASP A 164 -5.11 10.25 -5.99
N PRO A 165 -4.04 10.36 -5.16
CA PRO A 165 -4.13 10.15 -3.72
C PRO A 165 -5.20 11.00 -3.01
N ARG A 166 -5.55 12.17 -3.56
CA ARG A 166 -6.59 13.05 -3.02
C ARG A 166 -7.99 12.50 -3.23
N GLU A 167 -8.24 11.79 -4.33
CA GLU A 167 -9.51 11.14 -4.61
C GLU A 167 -9.71 9.95 -3.66
N LEU A 168 -8.67 9.14 -3.45
CA LEU A 168 -8.70 8.09 -2.43
C LEU A 168 -8.96 8.66 -1.03
N LEU A 169 -8.33 9.79 -0.68
CA LEU A 169 -8.57 10.45 0.61
C LEU A 169 -10.02 10.92 0.78
N LYS A 170 -10.67 11.42 -0.28
CA LYS A 170 -12.09 11.79 -0.25
C LYS A 170 -12.96 10.56 0.03
N LEU A 171 -12.69 9.43 -0.62
CA LEU A 171 -13.40 8.17 -0.35
C LEU A 171 -13.23 7.70 1.10
N ILE A 172 -12.00 7.71 1.62
CA ILE A 172 -11.70 7.35 3.02
C ILE A 172 -12.47 8.23 4.00
N ARG A 173 -12.48 9.55 3.77
CA ARG A 173 -13.24 10.50 4.59
C ARG A 173 -14.73 10.19 4.54
N LYS A 174 -15.26 9.90 3.36
CA LYS A 174 -16.67 9.62 3.19
C LYS A 174 -17.09 8.34 3.92
N LEU A 175 -16.29 7.29 3.88
CA LEU A 175 -16.55 6.09 4.67
C LEU A 175 -16.51 6.37 6.18
N CYS A 176 -15.54 7.17 6.65
CA CYS A 176 -15.47 7.59 8.05
C CYS A 176 -16.72 8.37 8.47
N GLU A 177 -17.24 9.28 7.63
CA GLU A 177 -18.45 10.06 7.90
C GLU A 177 -19.68 9.16 8.07
N LEU A 178 -19.79 8.11 7.25
CA LEU A 178 -20.93 7.19 7.27
C LEU A 178 -20.87 6.21 8.45
N GLU A 179 -19.69 5.72 8.78
CA GLU A 179 -19.54 4.62 9.75
C GLU A 179 -19.18 5.13 11.16
N ALA A 180 -18.14 5.95 11.29
CA ALA A 180 -17.54 6.23 12.59
C ALA A 180 -18.49 6.89 13.63
N PRO A 181 -19.53 7.69 13.29
CA PRO A 181 -20.48 8.18 14.28
C PRO A 181 -21.20 7.08 15.06
N LYS A 182 -21.58 5.98 14.39
CA LYS A 182 -22.26 4.83 15.00
C LYS A 182 -21.28 3.94 15.75
N TRP A 183 -20.14 3.65 15.12
CA TRP A 183 -19.16 2.67 15.61
C TRP A 183 -18.14 3.27 16.61
N GLN A 184 -18.10 4.59 16.76
CA GLN A 184 -17.37 5.33 17.79
C GLN A 184 -18.26 6.43 18.38
N PRO A 185 -19.26 6.09 19.19
CA PRO A 185 -20.18 7.09 19.71
C PRO A 185 -19.46 8.12 20.61
N LYS A 186 -20.04 9.30 20.78
CA LYS A 186 -19.37 10.45 21.44
C LYS A 186 -19.05 10.21 22.92
N ASP A 187 -19.82 9.34 23.57
CA ASP A 187 -19.67 8.90 24.96
C ASP A 187 -18.53 7.88 25.16
N LYS A 188 -17.92 7.39 24.07
CA LYS A 188 -16.74 6.50 24.10
C LYS A 188 -15.49 7.19 23.51
N PRO A 189 -14.96 8.26 24.13
CA PRO A 189 -13.74 8.92 23.67
C PRO A 189 -12.52 8.00 23.79
N GLY A 190 -11.52 8.21 22.95
CA GLY A 190 -10.35 7.35 22.83
C GLY A 190 -10.56 6.09 22.00
N SER A 191 -11.80 5.79 21.59
CA SER A 191 -12.09 4.66 20.70
C SER A 191 -11.47 4.83 19.32
N VAL A 192 -11.10 3.70 18.71
CA VAL A 192 -10.36 3.63 17.46
C VAL A 192 -10.99 2.60 16.52
N LEU A 193 -11.11 2.99 15.25
CA LEU A 193 -11.44 2.11 14.14
C LEU A 193 -10.23 2.13 13.22
N TYR A 194 -9.89 0.96 12.72
CA TYR A 194 -8.83 0.78 11.75
C TYR A 194 -9.44 0.73 10.35
N LEU A 195 -8.82 1.46 9.42
CA LEU A 195 -9.21 1.50 8.01
C LEU A 195 -8.22 0.70 7.18
N ARG A 196 -8.76 -0.10 6.25
CA ARG A 196 -7.98 -0.97 5.36
C ARG A 196 -8.35 -0.71 3.89
N PRO A 197 -7.80 0.34 3.26
CA PRO A 197 -7.78 0.43 1.80
C PRO A 197 -6.95 -0.74 1.24
N THR A 198 -7.45 -1.40 0.21
CA THR A 198 -6.80 -2.54 -0.43
C THR A 198 -7.05 -2.48 -1.93
N MET A 199 -6.02 -2.80 -2.73
CA MET A 199 -6.14 -2.92 -4.17
C MET A 199 -5.57 -4.25 -4.62
N ILE A 200 -6.31 -4.95 -5.48
CA ILE A 200 -5.97 -6.28 -5.99
C ILE A 200 -6.13 -6.33 -7.51
N GLY A 201 -5.27 -7.08 -8.19
CA GLY A 201 -5.46 -7.44 -9.60
C GLY A 201 -6.55 -8.51 -9.72
N SER A 202 -7.57 -8.26 -10.53
CA SER A 202 -8.75 -9.12 -10.68
C SER A 202 -8.87 -9.79 -12.04
N ASP A 203 -7.94 -9.52 -12.96
CA ASP A 203 -7.94 -10.10 -14.31
C ASP A 203 -8.05 -11.63 -14.27
N SER A 204 -8.99 -12.16 -15.05
CA SER A 204 -9.35 -13.58 -15.11
C SER A 204 -8.37 -14.45 -15.90
N SER A 205 -7.20 -13.93 -16.25
CA SER A 205 -6.13 -14.64 -16.95
C SER A 205 -5.05 -15.22 -16.03
N LEU A 206 -4.68 -16.49 -16.26
CA LEU A 206 -3.49 -17.12 -15.65
C LEU A 206 -2.18 -16.72 -16.37
N GLY A 207 -2.24 -15.87 -17.40
CA GLY A 207 -1.03 -15.40 -18.06
C GLY A 207 -0.17 -14.54 -17.12
N PHE A 208 1.15 -14.71 -17.18
CA PHE A 208 2.07 -13.78 -16.50
C PHE A 208 2.17 -12.48 -17.29
N LYS A 209 1.27 -11.55 -17.01
CA LYS A 209 1.18 -10.23 -17.64
C LYS A 209 0.80 -9.14 -16.64
N VAL A 210 0.93 -7.89 -17.06
CA VAL A 210 0.38 -6.74 -16.31
C VAL A 210 -1.14 -6.92 -16.17
N PRO A 211 -1.72 -6.75 -14.97
CA PRO A 211 -3.16 -6.89 -14.80
C PRO A 211 -3.94 -5.86 -15.64
N GLU A 212 -4.90 -6.33 -16.42
CA GLU A 212 -5.82 -5.46 -17.18
C GLU A 212 -7.11 -5.14 -16.42
N GLU A 213 -7.31 -5.76 -15.26
CA GLU A 213 -8.42 -5.48 -14.35
C GLU A 213 -7.92 -5.43 -12.91
N ALA A 214 -8.51 -4.52 -12.12
CA ALA A 214 -8.24 -4.40 -10.70
C ALA A 214 -9.48 -4.00 -9.91
N GLN A 215 -9.44 -4.27 -8.61
CA GLN A 215 -10.47 -3.87 -7.65
C GLN A 215 -9.82 -3.10 -6.50
N LEU A 216 -10.34 -1.91 -6.20
CA LEU A 216 -10.07 -1.14 -5.00
C LEU A 216 -11.23 -1.33 -4.02
N TYR A 217 -10.93 -1.58 -2.75
CA TYR A 217 -11.94 -1.57 -1.70
C TYR A 217 -11.40 -1.02 -0.38
N ILE A 218 -12.29 -0.43 0.42
CA ILE A 218 -11.98 0.23 1.68
C ILE A 218 -13.01 -0.21 2.71
N PHE A 219 -12.56 -0.83 3.80
CA PHE A 219 -13.43 -1.23 4.91
C PHE A 219 -12.84 -0.79 6.25
N MET A 220 -13.67 -0.86 7.29
CA MET A 220 -13.29 -0.49 8.65
C MET A 220 -13.54 -1.65 9.61
N VAL A 221 -12.72 -1.73 10.64
CA VAL A 221 -12.80 -2.75 11.71
C VAL A 221 -12.56 -2.09 13.06
N TYR A 222 -13.21 -2.61 14.10
CA TYR A 222 -12.84 -2.25 15.46
C TYR A 222 -11.37 -2.55 15.72
N TRP A 223 -10.71 -1.61 16.39
CA TRP A 223 -9.33 -1.79 16.81
C TRP A 223 -9.26 -1.88 18.34
N PRO A 224 -8.78 -2.99 18.91
CA PRO A 224 -8.73 -3.15 20.35
C PRO A 224 -7.81 -2.09 20.97
N ALA A 225 -8.22 -1.57 22.13
CA ALA A 225 -7.37 -0.70 22.93
C ALA A 225 -6.12 -1.49 23.38
N PRO A 226 -4.94 -0.84 23.46
CA PRO A 226 -3.77 -1.48 24.05
C PRO A 226 -4.07 -1.90 25.49
N ASN A 227 -3.77 -3.14 25.85
CA ASN A 227 -3.89 -3.59 27.23
C ASN A 227 -2.78 -2.93 28.08
N PRO A 228 -3.10 -2.16 29.14
CA PRO A 228 -2.10 -1.50 29.98
C PRO A 228 -1.03 -2.45 30.53
N VAL A 229 -1.40 -3.69 30.83
CA VAL A 229 -0.49 -4.73 31.33
C VAL A 229 0.56 -5.08 30.27
N THR A 230 0.14 -5.25 29.01
CA THR A 230 1.07 -5.61 27.92
C THR A 230 1.93 -4.42 27.51
N VAL A 231 1.43 -3.19 27.62
CA VAL A 231 2.21 -1.96 27.40
C VAL A 231 3.37 -1.87 28.39
N ASN A 232 3.13 -2.17 29.67
CA ASN A 232 4.15 -2.08 30.72
C ASN A 232 5.20 -3.19 30.65
N ALA A 233 4.87 -4.37 30.11
CA ALA A 233 5.80 -5.48 29.99
C ALA A 233 6.81 -5.32 28.82
N GLY A 234 6.52 -4.43 27.87
CA GLY A 234 7.29 -4.30 26.64
C GLY A 234 7.07 -5.46 25.66
N THR A 235 7.63 -5.35 24.46
CA THR A 235 7.55 -6.39 23.41
C THR A 235 8.85 -7.17 23.33
N ARG A 236 8.78 -8.50 23.46
CA ARG A 236 9.95 -9.37 23.32
C ARG A 236 10.21 -9.67 21.85
N LEU A 237 11.41 -9.38 21.37
CA LEU A 237 11.80 -9.59 19.97
C LEU A 237 12.78 -10.76 19.83
N LEU A 238 12.52 -11.65 18.87
CA LEU A 238 13.48 -12.68 18.45
C LEU A 238 14.24 -12.17 17.22
N ALA A 239 15.57 -12.12 17.28
CA ALA A 239 16.40 -11.86 16.11
C ALA A 239 16.14 -12.89 15.01
N SER A 240 15.88 -12.43 13.78
CA SER A 240 15.59 -13.32 12.65
C SER A 240 16.71 -14.34 12.41
N SER A 241 16.35 -15.53 11.93
CA SER A 241 17.31 -16.57 11.59
C SER A 241 18.30 -16.11 10.49
N MET A 242 19.46 -16.77 10.38
CA MET A 242 20.45 -16.45 9.33
C MET A 242 19.92 -16.66 7.91
N SER A 243 18.95 -17.56 7.74
CA SER A 243 18.29 -17.85 6.47
C SER A 243 17.13 -16.90 6.15
N ALA A 244 16.70 -16.08 7.12
CA ALA A 244 15.54 -15.23 6.96
C ALA A 244 15.92 -13.77 6.69
N VAL A 245 15.42 -13.28 5.56
CA VAL A 245 15.55 -11.89 5.14
C VAL A 245 14.15 -11.34 4.85
N ARG A 246 13.77 -10.26 5.54
CA ARG A 246 12.44 -9.62 5.36
C ARG A 246 12.32 -8.96 3.99
N ALA A 247 13.39 -8.28 3.59
CA ALA A 247 13.51 -7.50 2.37
C ALA A 247 15.00 -7.31 2.03
N TRP A 248 15.29 -6.96 0.79
CA TRP A 248 16.65 -6.71 0.30
C TRP A 248 16.66 -5.47 -0.60
N PRO A 249 17.82 -4.82 -0.81
CA PRO A 249 17.97 -3.67 -1.68
C PRO A 249 17.38 -3.92 -3.06
N ARG A 250 16.66 -2.93 -3.59
CA ARG A 250 15.91 -3.00 -4.87
C ARG A 250 14.74 -3.99 -4.88
N GLY A 251 14.51 -4.74 -3.81
CA GLY A 251 13.29 -5.56 -3.62
C GLY A 251 12.05 -4.70 -3.40
N THR A 252 10.98 -5.30 -2.89
CA THR A 252 9.68 -4.64 -2.67
C THR A 252 9.45 -4.17 -1.23
N GLY A 253 10.45 -4.29 -0.35
CA GLY A 253 10.30 -4.08 1.10
C GLY A 253 9.82 -2.69 1.53
N SER A 254 10.06 -1.67 0.71
CA SER A 254 9.62 -0.29 0.93
C SER A 254 8.18 -0.01 0.47
N ALA A 255 7.57 -0.94 -0.29
CA ALA A 255 6.18 -0.90 -0.71
C ALA A 255 5.31 -1.77 0.21
N LYS A 256 4.04 -1.41 0.37
CA LYS A 256 3.11 -2.14 1.25
C LYS A 256 2.32 -3.20 0.47
N VAL A 257 3.06 -4.17 -0.07
CA VAL A 257 2.53 -5.24 -0.92
C VAL A 257 2.34 -6.53 -0.14
N GLY A 258 1.31 -7.31 -0.47
CA GLY A 258 0.98 -8.55 0.26
C GLY A 258 2.12 -9.56 0.27
N GLY A 259 2.88 -9.64 -0.84
CA GLY A 259 4.03 -10.55 -1.00
C GLY A 259 5.14 -10.35 0.04
N ASN A 260 5.23 -9.19 0.69
CA ASN A 260 6.22 -8.94 1.75
C ASN A 260 5.84 -9.57 3.10
N TYR A 261 4.58 -9.96 3.29
CA TYR A 261 4.06 -10.41 4.58
C TYR A 261 3.93 -11.93 4.67
N GLY A 262 3.50 -12.59 3.59
CA GLY A 262 3.30 -14.05 3.58
C GLY A 262 4.53 -14.85 4.02
N PRO A 263 5.70 -14.67 3.37
CA PRO A 263 6.93 -15.37 3.75
C PRO A 263 7.40 -15.07 5.18
N ALA A 264 7.12 -13.86 5.69
CA ALA A 264 7.52 -13.44 7.04
C ALA A 264 6.78 -14.20 8.16
N LEU A 265 5.62 -14.82 7.85
CA LEU A 265 4.84 -15.56 8.83
C LEU A 265 5.56 -16.81 9.38
N ALA A 266 6.46 -17.42 8.61
CA ALA A 266 7.21 -18.58 9.06
C ALA A 266 8.11 -18.22 10.27
N GLU A 267 8.90 -17.17 10.15
CA GLU A 267 9.74 -16.64 11.23
C GLU A 267 8.91 -16.12 12.41
N HIS A 268 7.78 -15.46 12.12
CA HIS A 268 6.86 -15.04 13.18
C HIS A 268 6.33 -16.22 13.99
N GLY A 269 5.96 -17.32 13.32
CA GLY A 269 5.53 -18.55 13.98
C GLY A 269 6.62 -19.19 14.84
N LEU A 270 7.88 -19.14 14.40
CA LEU A 270 9.03 -19.60 15.20
C LEU A 270 9.23 -18.74 16.45
N ALA A 271 9.18 -17.41 16.30
CA ALA A 271 9.29 -16.48 17.42
C ALA A 271 8.20 -16.73 18.47
N LYS A 272 6.94 -16.91 18.03
CA LYS A 272 5.82 -17.23 18.93
C LYS A 272 6.00 -18.54 19.67
N LYS A 273 6.45 -19.60 19.00
CA LYS A 273 6.75 -20.90 19.63
C LYS A 273 7.84 -20.80 20.71
N GLN A 274 8.76 -19.85 20.58
CA GLN A 274 9.82 -19.59 21.55
C GLN A 274 9.42 -18.56 22.65
N GLY A 275 8.16 -18.14 22.68
CA GLY A 275 7.66 -17.19 23.68
C GLY A 275 8.06 -15.72 23.42
N TYR A 276 8.40 -15.37 22.18
CA TYR A 276 8.62 -13.99 21.75
C TYR A 276 7.36 -13.42 21.08
N ASP A 277 7.25 -12.10 21.09
CA ASP A 277 6.08 -11.38 20.60
C ASP A 277 6.17 -11.05 19.11
N GLN A 278 7.38 -10.71 18.64
CA GLN A 278 7.67 -10.28 17.27
C GLN A 278 9.09 -10.71 16.86
N VAL A 279 9.41 -10.53 15.58
CA VAL A 279 10.74 -10.78 15.02
C VAL A 279 11.50 -9.44 14.92
N LEU A 280 12.76 -9.40 15.36
CA LEU A 280 13.69 -8.33 15.04
C LEU A 280 14.39 -8.71 13.73
N TRP A 281 14.09 -7.99 12.65
CA TRP A 281 14.58 -8.31 11.32
C TRP A 281 16.02 -7.81 11.12
N LEU A 282 16.91 -8.74 10.79
CA LEU A 282 18.31 -8.47 10.56
C LEU A 282 18.65 -8.64 9.07
N PHE A 283 19.52 -7.79 8.55
CA PHE A 283 19.93 -7.81 7.15
C PHE A 283 21.45 -7.74 7.01
N GLY A 284 21.97 -8.36 5.95
CA GLY A 284 23.39 -8.31 5.60
C GLY A 284 24.31 -9.16 6.49
N PRO A 285 25.60 -9.26 6.10
CA PRO A 285 26.59 -10.04 6.84
C PRO A 285 26.90 -9.47 8.24
N ASP A 286 26.73 -8.16 8.39
CA ASP A 286 26.89 -7.40 9.64
C ASP A 286 25.61 -7.37 10.50
N ARG A 287 24.54 -8.02 10.05
CA ARG A 287 23.26 -8.18 10.78
C ARG A 287 22.66 -6.85 11.24
N GLN A 288 22.55 -5.91 10.32
CA GLN A 288 21.92 -4.61 10.55
C GLN A 288 20.47 -4.79 10.99
N ILE A 289 20.09 -4.08 12.06
CA ILE A 289 18.72 -4.01 12.54
C ILE A 289 17.90 -3.17 11.54
N THR A 290 16.80 -3.74 11.03
CA THR A 290 15.93 -3.07 10.04
C THR A 290 14.56 -2.73 10.63
N GLU A 291 13.82 -3.72 11.12
CA GLU A 291 12.43 -3.57 11.60
C GLU A 291 12.12 -4.50 12.78
N ALA A 292 11.04 -4.21 13.50
CA ALA A 292 10.50 -5.04 14.57
C ALA A 292 9.09 -5.52 14.19
N GLY A 293 8.97 -6.75 13.69
CA GLY A 293 7.73 -7.31 13.19
C GLY A 293 7.27 -6.59 11.92
N ALA A 294 6.15 -5.89 12.00
CA ALA A 294 5.61 -5.04 10.92
C ALA A 294 5.70 -3.53 11.28
N MET A 295 6.67 -3.17 12.12
CA MET A 295 6.90 -1.82 12.62
C MET A 295 8.33 -1.38 12.33
N ASN A 296 8.50 -0.09 12.08
CA ASN A 296 9.81 0.56 12.13
C ASN A 296 10.41 0.43 13.53
N ILE A 297 11.73 0.47 13.63
CA ILE A 297 12.46 0.42 14.91
C ILE A 297 13.19 1.73 15.19
N PHE A 298 13.15 2.17 16.43
CA PHE A 298 13.90 3.31 16.95
C PHE A 298 14.69 2.86 18.18
N VAL A 299 15.93 3.35 18.30
CA VAL A 299 16.81 3.08 19.45
C VAL A 299 17.15 4.41 20.10
N ILE A 300 16.96 4.49 21.42
CA ILE A 300 17.46 5.61 22.22
C ILE A 300 18.68 5.11 22.97
N TRP A 301 19.84 5.72 22.72
CA TRP A 301 21.10 5.30 23.34
C TRP A 301 21.99 6.48 23.72
N LYS A 302 23.03 6.21 24.50
CA LYS A 302 24.14 7.14 24.69
C LYS A 302 25.26 6.74 23.73
N THR A 303 25.74 7.69 22.94
CA THR A 303 26.91 7.51 22.09
C THR A 303 28.16 7.28 22.94
N LEU A 304 29.27 6.90 22.31
CA LEU A 304 30.58 6.79 22.98
C LEU A 304 31.06 8.13 23.59
N SER A 305 30.60 9.26 23.05
CA SER A 305 30.87 10.59 23.62
C SER A 305 29.93 10.97 24.77
N GLY A 306 29.01 10.10 25.16
CA GLY A 306 28.02 10.33 26.22
C GLY A 306 26.77 11.09 25.80
N ALA A 307 26.64 11.48 24.52
CA ALA A 307 25.49 12.21 24.01
C ALA A 307 24.27 11.28 23.87
N LEU A 308 23.09 11.74 24.30
CA LEU A 308 21.84 11.01 24.09
C LEU A 308 21.37 11.19 22.63
N GLN A 309 21.04 10.10 21.97
CA GLN A 309 20.60 10.10 20.57
C GLN A 309 19.42 9.14 20.37
N VAL A 310 18.50 9.52 19.46
CA VAL A 310 17.49 8.63 18.88
C VAL A 310 17.91 8.28 17.46
N VAL A 311 17.98 6.98 17.14
CA VAL A 311 18.41 6.46 15.84
C VAL A 311 17.34 5.55 15.27
N THR A 312 17.20 5.53 13.94
CA THR A 312 16.38 4.57 13.19
C THR A 312 17.12 4.23 11.90
N PRO A 313 16.94 3.03 11.33
CA PRO A 313 17.50 2.69 10.03
C PRO A 313 17.08 3.70 8.94
N PRO A 314 17.95 4.00 7.96
CA PRO A 314 17.62 4.88 6.86
C PRO A 314 16.57 4.27 5.91
N LEU A 315 16.08 5.08 4.97
CA LEU A 315 15.21 4.62 3.87
C LEU A 315 16.06 4.34 2.63
N ASP A 316 16.82 3.24 2.64
CA ASP A 316 17.80 2.82 1.62
C ASP A 316 17.26 1.85 0.55
#